data_AF-A0A2N5YYE1-F1
#
_entry.id   AF-A0A2N5YYE1-F1
#
_cell.length_a   1.000
_cell.length_b   1.000
_cell.length_c   1.000
_cell.angle_alpha   90.00
_cell.angle_beta   90.00
_cell.angle_gamma   90.00
#
_symmetry.space_group_name_H-M   'P 1'
#
loop_
_entity.id
_entity.type
_entity.pdbx_description
1 polymer ?
#
loop_
_entity_poly.entity_id
_entity_poly.type
_entity_poly.pdbx_seq_one_letter_code
_entity_poly.pdbx_strand_id
1 'polypeptide(L)'
;MCQDKKVNTEKTYPNLVSNHLICEFIAANAEDISITLVNSLGEIAYKNVISSHLGYEKHLIDVSSLSQGVYYLQISTGEVKVSFKVEVNR
;
A
#
# COMPACT_ATOMS: atom_id res chain seq x y z
N MET A 1 -22.90 4.34 -20.49
CA MET A 1 -22.59 3.16 -19.66
C MET A 1 -21.36 3.50 -18.84
N CYS A 2 -21.54 4.00 -17.62
CA CYS A 2 -20.42 4.28 -16.71
C CYS A 2 -20.35 3.10 -15.75
N GLN A 3 -19.29 2.28 -15.84
CA GLN A 3 -19.08 1.19 -14.89
C GLN A 3 -18.18 1.70 -13.76
N ASP A 4 -18.75 1.72 -12.57
CA ASP A 4 -18.08 2.02 -11.31
C ASP A 4 -16.95 0.99 -11.08
N LYS A 5 -15.69 1.45 -11.11
CA LYS A 5 -14.56 0.66 -10.63
C LYS A 5 -14.65 0.57 -9.10
N LYS A 6 -15.06 -0.59 -8.60
CA LYS A 6 -15.25 -0.86 -7.17
C LYS A 6 -13.95 -1.37 -6.56
N VAL A 7 -13.22 -0.50 -5.88
CA VAL A 7 -12.10 -0.91 -5.01
C VAL A 7 -12.69 -1.23 -3.65
N ASN A 8 -12.76 -2.51 -3.29
CA ASN A 8 -13.21 -2.94 -1.97
C ASN A 8 -12.09 -2.71 -0.96
N THR A 9 -12.17 -1.61 -0.19
CA THR A 9 -11.31 -1.37 0.95
C THR A 9 -11.99 -1.90 2.22
N GLU A 10 -11.65 -3.12 2.64
CA GLU A 10 -12.01 -3.59 3.97
C GLU A 10 -11.17 -2.84 5.01
N LYS A 11 -11.81 -1.82 5.62
CA LYS A 11 -11.49 -1.18 6.92
C LYS A 11 -10.06 -1.39 7.46
N THR A 12 -9.18 -0.42 7.29
CA THR A 12 -7.93 -0.34 8.05
C THR A 12 -7.95 0.84 9.02
N TYR A 13 -8.47 0.58 10.23
CA TYR A 13 -8.25 1.36 11.46
C TYR A 13 -7.10 0.70 12.25
N PRO A 14 -6.34 1.46 13.05
CA PRO A 14 -4.88 1.54 12.93
C PRO A 14 -4.20 0.16 13.05
N ASN A 15 -3.56 -0.28 11.96
CA ASN A 15 -2.73 -1.47 12.00
C ASN A 15 -1.36 -1.08 12.60
N LEU A 16 -1.21 -1.29 13.90
CA LEU A 16 0.06 -1.15 14.61
C LEU A 16 1.00 -2.25 14.11
N VAL A 17 2.08 -1.86 13.44
CA VAL A 17 3.07 -2.78 12.86
C VAL A 17 4.42 -2.64 13.54
N SER A 18 4.96 -3.76 13.99
CA SER A 18 6.26 -3.81 14.67
C SER A 18 7.40 -4.16 13.72
N ASN A 19 7.19 -5.16 12.84
CA ASN A 19 8.25 -5.73 12.00
C ASN A 19 7.89 -5.81 10.52
N HIS A 20 6.66 -6.23 10.20
CA HIS A 20 6.22 -6.42 8.82
C HIS A 20 4.85 -5.82 8.60
N LEU A 21 4.68 -5.16 7.47
CA LEU A 21 3.40 -4.69 6.95
C LEU A 21 3.00 -5.60 5.78
N ILE A 22 1.77 -6.13 5.85
CA ILE A 22 1.20 -6.95 4.78
C ILE A 22 0.27 -6.06 3.95
N CYS A 23 0.50 -6.06 2.64
CA CYS A 23 -0.25 -5.33 1.64
C CYS A 23 -0.89 -6.34 0.68
N GLU A 24 -2.22 -6.42 0.67
CA GLU A 24 -2.97 -7.32 -0.19
C GLU A 24 -3.85 -6.49 -1.15
N PHE A 25 -3.86 -6.86 -2.42
CA PHE A 25 -4.69 -6.23 -3.43
C PHE A 25 -5.05 -7.20 -4.54
N ILE A 26 -6.08 -6.84 -5.32
CA ILE A 26 -6.51 -7.58 -6.51
C ILE A 26 -6.53 -6.61 -7.69
N ALA A 27 -5.72 -6.89 -8.71
CA ALA A 27 -5.73 -6.17 -9.97
C ALA A 27 -6.73 -6.80 -10.94
N ALA A 28 -7.68 -5.99 -11.43
CA ALA A 28 -8.71 -6.45 -12.36
C ALA A 28 -8.21 -6.57 -13.81
N ASN A 29 -7.12 -5.87 -14.14
CA ASN A 29 -6.45 -5.92 -15.44
C ASN A 29 -4.94 -6.03 -15.22
N ALA A 30 -4.20 -6.49 -16.23
CA ALA A 30 -2.75 -6.51 -16.19
C ALA A 30 -2.21 -5.08 -16.22
N GLU A 31 -1.69 -4.60 -15.10
CA GLU A 31 -1.20 -3.22 -14.95
C GLU A 31 0.00 -3.12 -14.00
N ASP A 32 0.72 -2.01 -14.10
CA ASP A 32 1.83 -1.71 -13.20
C ASP A 32 1.30 -1.18 -11.87
N ILE A 33 1.79 -1.76 -10.78
CA ILE A 33 1.34 -1.47 -9.42
C ILE A 33 2.51 -0.90 -8.64
N SER A 34 2.38 0.35 -8.23
CA SER A 34 3.38 1.03 -7.40
C SER A 34 2.92 1.04 -5.95
N ILE A 35 3.76 0.48 -5.08
CA ILE A 35 3.59 0.42 -3.63
C ILE A 35 4.62 1.35 -3.02
N THR A 36 4.18 2.42 -2.36
CA THR A 36 5.08 3.42 -1.76
C THR A 36 4.68 3.65 -0.31
N LEU A 37 5.65 3.61 0.60
CA LEU A 37 5.46 4.02 1.99
C LEU A 37 6.13 5.38 2.18
N VAL A 38 5.38 6.37 2.65
CA VAL A 38 5.90 7.71 2.95
C VAL A 38 5.73 8.05 4.42
N ASN A 39 6.68 8.75 5.03
CA ASN A 39 6.55 9.23 6.40
C ASN A 39 5.72 10.53 6.47
N SER A 40 5.51 11.05 7.68
CA SER A 40 4.77 12.31 7.91
C SER A 40 5.41 13.56 7.30
N LEU A 41 6.70 13.51 6.93
CA LEU A 41 7.41 14.59 6.25
C LEU A 41 7.29 14.49 4.71
N GLY A 42 6.69 13.41 4.20
CA GLY A 42 6.58 13.12 2.77
C GLY A 42 7.79 12.40 2.17
N GLU A 43 8.74 11.96 2.99
CA GLU A 43 9.90 11.22 2.54
C GLU A 43 9.52 9.77 2.22
N ILE A 44 10.06 9.23 1.13
CA ILE A 44 9.82 7.84 0.72
C ILE A 44 10.69 6.92 1.58
N ALA A 45 10.04 6.14 2.44
CA ALA A 45 10.67 5.12 3.28
C ALA A 45 10.76 3.75 2.59
N TYR A 46 9.84 3.48 1.66
CA TYR A 46 9.81 2.26 0.87
C TYR A 46 9.18 2.52 -0.49
N LYS A 47 9.68 1.87 -1.54
CA LYS A 47 9.07 1.88 -2.87
C LYS A 47 9.29 0.55 -3.57
N ASN A 48 8.24 0.01 -4.16
CA ASN A 48 8.29 -1.15 -5.04
C ASN A 48 7.34 -0.96 -6.21
N VAL A 49 7.68 -1.52 -7.37
CA VAL A 49 6.84 -1.57 -8.56
C VAL A 49 6.72 -3.02 -8.99
N ILE A 50 5.49 -3.50 -9.10
CA ILE A 50 5.16 -4.82 -9.62
C ILE A 50 4.59 -4.61 -11.02
N SER A 51 5.34 -5.02 -12.05
CA SER A 51 4.97 -4.77 -13.44
C SER A 51 3.99 -5.80 -13.99
N SER A 52 3.04 -5.34 -14.80
CA SER A 52 2.07 -6.19 -15.53
C SER A 52 1.37 -7.24 -14.64
N HIS A 53 0.99 -6.85 -13.41
CA HIS A 53 0.35 -7.77 -12.47
C HIS A 53 -1.15 -7.90 -12.75
N LEU A 54 -1.66 -9.14 -12.68
CA LEU A 54 -3.06 -9.48 -12.81
C LEU A 54 -3.45 -10.44 -11.68
N GLY A 55 -4.60 -10.20 -11.06
CA GLY A 55 -5.12 -11.06 -9.99
C GLY A 55 -4.70 -10.62 -8.60
N TYR A 56 -4.62 -11.56 -7.67
CA TYR A 56 -4.33 -11.32 -6.26
C TYR A 56 -2.82 -11.30 -6.01
N GLU A 57 -2.38 -10.32 -5.22
CA GLU A 57 -1.02 -10.25 -4.70
C GLU A 57 -1.04 -10.09 -3.18
N LYS A 58 -0.09 -10.77 -2.52
CA LYS A 58 0.26 -10.54 -1.12
C LYS A 58 1.70 -10.09 -1.02
N HIS A 59 1.88 -8.81 -0.75
CA HIS A 59 3.19 -8.20 -0.66
C HIS A 59 3.59 -7.94 0.80
N LEU A 60 4.79 -8.38 1.17
CA LEU A 60 5.33 -8.25 2.53
C LEU A 60 6.40 -7.16 2.54
N ILE A 61 6.20 -6.16 3.41
CA ILE A 61 7.09 -4.99 3.54
C ILE A 61 7.76 -5.07 4.91
N ASP A 62 9.09 -5.15 4.91
CA ASP A 62 9.88 -5.03 6.13
C ASP A 62 9.89 -3.57 6.60
N VAL A 63 9.38 -3.33 7.80
CA VAL A 63 9.33 -2.02 8.46
C VAL A 63 10.19 -1.97 9.72
N SER A 64 10.97 -3.03 10.00
CA SER A 64 11.75 -3.17 11.23
C SER A 64 12.86 -2.12 11.40
N SER A 65 13.32 -1.55 10.29
CA SER A 65 14.33 -0.48 10.24
C SER A 65 13.73 0.92 10.28
N LEU A 66 12.40 1.05 10.22
CA LEU A 66 11.72 2.34 10.21
C LEU A 66 11.59 2.89 11.64
N SER A 67 11.75 4.21 11.76
CA SER A 67 11.50 4.92 13.01
C SER A 67 10.04 4.79 13.44
N GLN A 68 9.80 4.84 14.75
CA GLN A 68 8.45 4.98 15.28
C GLN A 68 7.77 6.23 14.72
N GLY A 69 6.53 6.10 14.28
CA GLY A 69 5.79 7.23 13.73
C GLY A 69 4.63 6.84 12.81
N VAL A 70 4.05 7.88 12.20
CA VAL A 70 2.96 7.73 11.23
C VAL A 70 3.53 7.69 9.82
N TYR A 71 3.10 6.69 9.07
CA TYR A 71 3.40 6.50 7.67
C TYR A 71 2.10 6.39 6.85
N TYR A 72 2.22 6.61 5.55
CA TYR A 72 1.14 6.42 4.60
C TYR A 72 1.57 5.41 3.53
N LEU A 73 0.90 4.26 3.50
CA LEU A 73 1.02 3.28 2.44
C LEU A 73 0.17 3.71 1.26
N GLN A 74 0.81 3.99 0.15
CA GLN A 74 0.19 4.42 -1.10
C GLN A 74 0.30 3.28 -2.11
N ILE A 75 -0.84 2.83 -2.62
CA ILE A 75 -0.91 1.87 -3.72
C ILE A 75 -1.50 2.59 -4.91
N SER A 76 -0.83 2.55 -6.05
CA SER A 76 -1.30 3.19 -7.27
C SER A 76 -1.22 2.26 -8.47
N THR A 77 -2.29 2.25 -9.27
CA THR A 77 -2.46 1.43 -10.49
C THR A 77 -3.09 2.31 -11.57
N GLY A 78 -2.32 2.66 -12.61
CA GLY A 78 -2.76 3.63 -13.63
C GLY A 78 -3.21 4.95 -12.99
N GLU A 79 -4.49 5.28 -13.11
CA GLU A 79 -5.09 6.50 -12.55
C GLU A 79 -5.63 6.35 -11.13
N VAL A 80 -5.71 5.12 -10.62
CA VAL A 80 -6.25 4.85 -9.28
C VAL A 80 -5.12 4.96 -8.27
N LYS A 81 -5.34 5.74 -7.21
CA LYS A 81 -4.44 5.82 -6.06
C LYS A 81 -5.26 5.67 -4.78
N VAL A 82 -4.83 4.74 -3.93
CA VAL A 82 -5.37 4.57 -2.57
C VAL A 82 -4.27 4.79 -1.56
N SER A 83 -4.62 5.36 -0.40
CA SER A 83 -3.68 5.69 0.66
C SER A 83 -4.22 5.21 2.01
N PHE A 84 -3.38 4.52 2.78
CA PHE A 84 -3.72 3.96 4.08
C PHE A 84 -2.75 4.49 5.13
N LYS A 85 -3.27 4.95 6.28
CA LYS A 85 -2.44 5.35 7.42
C LYS A 85 -1.91 4.11 8.14
N VAL A 86 -0.62 4.10 8.43
CA VAL A 86 0.10 3.04 9.14
C VAL A 86 0.82 3.64 10.33
N GLU A 87 0.70 3.02 11.50
CA GLU A 87 1.41 3.45 12.71
C GLU A 87 2.49 2.41 13.03
N VAL A 88 3.76 2.83 12.93
CA VAL A 88 4.92 2.03 13.32
C VAL A 88 5.21 2.32 14.79
N ASN A 89 5.15 1.31 15.64
CA ASN A 89 5.37 1.43 17.07
C ASN A 89 6.42 0.43 17.53
N ARG A 90 7.56 0.96 17.99
CA ARG A 90 8.67 0.20 18.58
C ARG A 90 9.01 0.77 19.94
#